data_AF-A0A3S1DSE6-F1
#
_entry.id   AF-A0A3S1DSE6-F1
#
_cell.length_a   1.000
_cell.length_b   1.000
_cell.length_c   1.000
_cell.angle_alpha   90.00
_cell.angle_beta   90.00
_cell.angle_gamma   90.00
#
_symmetry.space_group_name_H-M   'P 1'
#
loop_
_entity.id
_entity.type
_entity.pdbx_description
1 polymer ?
#
loop_
_entity_poly.entity_id
_entity_poly.type
_entity_poly.pdbx_seq_one_letter_code
_entity_poly.pdbx_strand_id
1 'polypeptide(L)'
;MEHIRYQQLAPSADNHEKSPTDKSKHSKRGFASMDPEQQRAISREGGRAAHQQGVAHKFTSEEARAAGKKGGEAVSRNREHMAAIGRKGGTNRGKKKSSQTTNEENNF
;
A
#
# COMPACT_ATOMS: atom_id res chain seq x y z
N MET A 1 -7.92 -29.59 -65.66
CA MET A 1 -7.33 -30.19 -64.46
C MET A 1 -6.00 -29.49 -64.24
N GLU A 2 -5.94 -28.65 -63.19
CA GLU A 2 -4.76 -28.02 -62.56
C GLU A 2 -3.79 -27.23 -63.49
N HIS A 3 -3.30 -26.02 -63.20
CA HIS A 3 -2.60 -25.60 -61.98
C HIS A 3 -2.65 -24.09 -61.76
N ILE A 4 -2.59 -23.77 -60.48
CA ILE A 4 -2.69 -22.48 -59.82
C ILE A 4 -1.48 -21.56 -60.10
N ARG A 5 -1.72 -20.26 -60.29
CA ARG A 5 -0.76 -19.21 -59.89
C ARG A 5 -1.41 -18.30 -58.87
N TYR A 6 -0.89 -18.38 -57.65
CA TYR A 6 -1.19 -17.49 -56.54
C TYR A 6 -0.63 -16.09 -56.85
N GLN A 7 -1.50 -15.12 -57.13
CA GLN A 7 -1.15 -13.71 -56.93
C GLN A 7 -1.52 -13.36 -55.49
N GLN A 8 -0.50 -13.30 -54.65
CA GLN A 8 -0.56 -12.91 -53.25
C GLN A 8 -1.11 -11.48 -53.13
N LEU A 9 -2.39 -11.33 -52.82
CA LEU A 9 -2.95 -10.08 -52.30
C LEU A 9 -2.36 -9.89 -50.90
N ALA A 10 -1.43 -8.95 -50.76
CA ALA A 10 -0.94 -8.55 -49.45
C ALA A 10 -2.13 -8.10 -48.59
N PRO A 11 -2.33 -8.66 -47.39
CA PRO A 11 -3.28 -8.07 -46.45
C PRO A 11 -2.69 -6.73 -46.03
N SER A 12 -3.26 -5.64 -46.55
CA SER A 12 -3.07 -4.31 -45.99
C SER A 12 -3.37 -4.44 -44.50
N ALA A 13 -2.32 -4.30 -43.70
CA ALA A 13 -2.43 -4.29 -42.26
C ALA A 13 -3.39 -3.16 -41.90
N ASP A 14 -4.65 -3.50 -41.65
CA ASP A 14 -5.56 -2.69 -40.89
C ASP A 14 -4.88 -2.52 -39.54
N ASN A 15 -4.12 -1.43 -39.43
CA ASN A 15 -3.62 -0.91 -38.19
C ASN A 15 -4.85 -0.42 -37.43
N HIS A 16 -5.59 -1.38 -36.87
CA HIS A 16 -6.42 -1.16 -35.70
C HIS A 16 -5.44 -0.86 -34.57
N GLU A 17 -4.90 0.37 -34.61
CA GLU A 17 -4.33 1.04 -33.47
C GLU A 17 -5.36 0.85 -32.36
N LYS A 18 -5.05 -0.05 -31.44
CA LYS A 18 -5.87 -0.26 -30.25
C LYS A 18 -5.89 1.10 -29.58
N SER A 19 -6.98 1.83 -29.79
CA SER A 19 -7.25 3.07 -29.09
C SER A 19 -6.97 2.75 -27.63
N PRO A 20 -6.03 3.46 -26.96
CA PRO A 20 -5.77 3.20 -25.56
C PRO A 20 -7.11 3.38 -24.89
N THR A 21 -7.63 2.27 -24.38
CA THR A 21 -8.93 2.11 -23.74
C THR A 21 -9.37 3.46 -23.21
N ASP A 22 -10.47 3.98 -23.75
CA ASP A 22 -11.23 5.08 -23.16
C ASP A 22 -11.31 4.76 -21.68
N LYS A 23 -10.37 5.33 -20.90
CA LYS A 23 -10.34 5.20 -19.46
C LYS A 23 -11.55 5.99 -19.10
N SER A 24 -12.63 5.22 -19.00
CA SER A 24 -14.01 5.68 -18.90
C SER A 24 -14.01 6.98 -18.15
N LYS A 25 -14.74 7.98 -18.67
CA LYS A 25 -15.05 9.20 -17.93
C LYS A 25 -15.66 8.79 -16.59
N HIS A 26 -14.83 8.49 -15.60
CA HIS A 26 -15.25 8.27 -14.24
C HIS A 26 -15.84 9.62 -13.89
N SER A 27 -17.16 9.66 -13.74
CA SER A 27 -17.84 10.88 -13.35
C SER A 27 -17.06 11.47 -12.17
N LYS A 28 -16.82 12.78 -12.14
CA LYS A 28 -16.13 13.50 -11.05
C LYS A 28 -16.96 13.46 -9.74
N ARG A 29 -17.55 12.31 -9.42
CA ARG A 29 -18.55 12.08 -8.39
C ARG A 29 -18.08 10.89 -7.57
N GLY A 30 -18.29 10.99 -6.27
CA GLY A 30 -17.93 9.95 -5.33
C GLY A 30 -16.65 10.28 -4.56
N PHE A 31 -16.47 9.53 -3.48
CA PHE A 31 -15.45 9.78 -2.47
C PHE A 31 -14.02 9.69 -3.00
N ALA A 32 -13.78 8.86 -4.02
CA ALA A 32 -12.48 8.69 -4.65
C ALA A 32 -12.08 9.85 -5.58
N SER A 33 -13.06 10.64 -6.04
CA SER A 33 -12.82 11.78 -6.94
C SER A 33 -12.68 13.12 -6.20
N MET A 34 -12.79 13.13 -4.87
CA MET A 34 -12.63 14.32 -4.03
C MET A 34 -11.15 14.71 -3.89
N ASP A 35 -10.90 15.92 -3.38
CA ASP A 35 -9.56 16.32 -2.98
C ASP A 35 -9.00 15.36 -1.89
N PRO A 36 -7.72 14.96 -1.96
CA PRO A 36 -7.14 14.02 -1.00
C PRO A 36 -7.17 14.50 0.45
N GLU A 37 -7.06 15.79 0.71
CA GLU A 37 -7.14 16.33 2.08
C GLU A 37 -8.56 16.22 2.61
N GLN A 38 -9.54 16.58 1.77
CA GLN A 38 -10.94 16.46 2.10
C GLN A 38 -11.34 14.99 2.34
N GLN A 39 -10.86 14.08 1.50
CA GLN A 39 -11.08 12.63 1.66
C GLN A 39 -10.52 12.13 3.00
N ARG A 40 -9.31 12.54 3.38
CA ARG A 40 -8.72 12.18 4.68
C ARG A 40 -9.51 12.77 5.84
N ALA A 41 -9.94 14.02 5.74
CA ALA A 41 -10.74 14.67 6.77
C ALA A 41 -12.05 13.89 7.03
N ILE A 42 -12.80 13.59 5.97
CA ILE A 42 -14.04 12.81 6.06
C ILE A 42 -13.75 11.39 6.59
N SER A 43 -12.67 10.74 6.15
CA SER A 43 -12.30 9.41 6.65
C SER A 43 -12.01 9.42 8.16
N ARG A 44 -11.28 10.44 8.63
CA ARG A 44 -10.98 10.64 10.04
C ARG A 44 -12.24 10.92 10.85
N GLU A 45 -13.12 11.77 10.33
CA GLU A 45 -14.38 12.13 10.98
C GLU A 45 -15.31 10.92 11.06
N GLY A 46 -15.47 10.15 9.98
CA GLY A 46 -16.27 8.92 9.96
C GLY A 46 -15.78 7.89 10.99
N GLY A 47 -14.46 7.72 11.12
CA GLY A 47 -13.89 6.85 12.15
C GLY A 47 -14.18 7.32 13.58
N ARG A 48 -14.09 8.63 13.83
CA ARG A 48 -14.45 9.22 15.14
C ARG A 48 -15.94 9.06 15.43
N ALA A 49 -16.79 9.37 14.46
CA ALA A 49 -18.23 9.26 14.56
C ALA A 49 -18.66 7.82 14.87
N ALA A 50 -18.10 6.81 14.19
CA ALA A 50 -18.42 5.41 14.46
C ALA A 50 -18.07 4.96 15.90
N HIS A 51 -16.95 5.45 16.45
CA HIS A 51 -16.57 5.19 17.84
C HIS A 51 -17.43 5.96 18.86
N GLN A 52 -17.85 7.19 18.52
CA GLN A 52 -18.75 8.00 19.33
C GLN A 52 -20.16 7.39 19.37
N GLN A 53 -20.68 6.96 18.22
CA GLN A 53 -21.99 6.32 18.06
C GLN A 53 -22.03 4.89 18.61
N GLY A 54 -20.88 4.29 18.94
CA GLY A 54 -20.80 2.93 19.50
C GLY A 54 -21.02 1.81 18.47
N VAL A 55 -21.07 2.14 17.18
CA VAL A 55 -21.17 1.13 16.10
C VAL A 55 -19.83 0.42 15.90
N ALA A 56 -18.72 1.11 16.17
CA ALA A 56 -17.38 0.52 16.08
C ALA A 56 -17.05 -0.36 17.29
N HIS A 57 -16.41 -1.51 17.03
CA HIS A 57 -15.86 -2.37 18.05
C HIS A 57 -14.80 -1.63 18.88
N LYS A 58 -14.94 -1.67 20.21
CA LYS A 58 -13.97 -1.10 21.15
C LYS A 58 -13.17 -2.23 21.76
N PHE A 59 -11.90 -2.32 21.39
CA PHE A 59 -11.00 -3.30 21.97
C PHE A 59 -10.73 -2.96 23.43
N THR A 60 -10.91 -3.94 24.30
CA THR A 60 -10.39 -3.84 25.67
C THR A 60 -8.86 -4.01 25.66
N SER A 61 -8.18 -3.53 26.70
CA SER A 61 -6.73 -3.73 26.85
C SER A 61 -6.36 -5.21 26.85
N GLU A 62 -7.21 -6.06 27.40
CA GLU A 62 -7.00 -7.52 27.44
C GLU A 62 -7.12 -8.14 26.04
N GLU A 63 -8.15 -7.76 25.28
CA GLU A 63 -8.32 -8.21 23.89
C GLU A 63 -7.17 -7.77 22.99
N ALA A 64 -6.74 -6.52 23.12
CA ALA A 64 -5.59 -5.99 22.38
C ALA A 64 -4.32 -6.80 22.70
N ARG A 65 -4.11 -7.17 23.98
CA ARG A 65 -3.00 -8.00 24.41
C ARG A 65 -3.10 -9.43 23.86
N ALA A 66 -4.28 -10.04 23.90
CA ALA A 66 -4.51 -11.38 23.38
C ALA A 66 -4.28 -11.43 21.85
N ALA A 67 -4.80 -10.45 21.11
CA ALA A 67 -4.57 -10.31 19.68
C ALA A 67 -3.08 -10.09 19.36
N GLY A 68 -2.40 -9.23 20.12
CA GLY A 68 -0.96 -9.00 19.98
C GLY A 68 -0.13 -10.26 20.24
N LYS A 69 -0.47 -11.02 21.29
CA LYS A 69 0.16 -12.31 21.59
C LYS A 69 -0.03 -13.30 20.44
N LYS A 70 -1.26 -13.47 19.95
CA LYS A 70 -1.59 -14.37 18.83
C LYS A 70 -0.85 -13.98 17.54
N GLY A 71 -0.78 -12.69 17.23
CA GLY A 71 -0.03 -12.18 16.08
C GLY A 71 1.48 -12.42 16.22
N GLY A 72 2.03 -12.15 17.41
CA GLY A 72 3.43 -12.42 17.74
C GLY A 72 3.78 -13.91 17.63
N GLU A 73 2.94 -14.80 18.15
CA GLU A 73 3.08 -16.25 18.01
C GLU A 73 3.07 -16.71 16.55
N ALA A 74 2.22 -16.11 15.70
CA ALA A 74 2.17 -16.45 14.29
C ALA A 74 3.47 -16.07 13.55
N VAL A 75 3.98 -14.87 13.83
CA VAL A 75 5.14 -14.28 13.13
C VAL A 75 6.47 -14.84 13.67
N SER A 76 6.55 -15.16 14.96
CA SER A 76 7.77 -15.66 15.62
C SER A 76 8.21 -17.06 15.20
N ARG A 77 7.38 -17.82 14.47
CA ARG A 77 7.72 -19.17 13.96
C ARG A 77 8.93 -19.14 13.03
N ASN A 78 9.10 -18.06 12.25
CA ASN A 78 10.26 -17.91 11.38
C ASN A 78 11.38 -17.14 12.09
N ARG A 79 12.26 -17.90 12.75
CA ARG A 79 13.37 -17.35 13.54
C ARG A 79 14.38 -16.57 12.69
N GLU A 80 14.68 -17.02 11.48
CA GLU A 80 15.62 -16.35 10.57
C GLU A 80 15.10 -14.99 10.12
N HIS A 81 13.82 -14.92 9.74
CA HIS A 81 13.15 -13.67 9.40
C HIS A 81 13.12 -12.70 10.59
N MET A 82 12.80 -13.19 11.79
CA MET A 82 12.82 -12.37 13.02
C MET A 82 14.21 -11.83 13.33
N ALA A 83 15.25 -12.66 13.19
CA ALA A 83 16.64 -12.23 13.37
C ALA A 83 17.03 -11.15 12.35
N ALA A 84 16.62 -11.29 11.08
CA ALA A 84 16.88 -10.29 10.06
C ALA A 84 16.19 -8.94 10.36
N ILE A 85 14.92 -8.97 10.79
CA ILE A 85 14.18 -7.76 11.23
C ILE A 85 14.88 -7.13 12.45
N GLY A 86 15.22 -7.94 13.45
CA GLY A 86 15.90 -7.47 14.66
C GLY A 86 17.24 -6.79 14.37
N ARG A 87 18.07 -7.39 13.50
CA ARG A 87 19.33 -6.78 13.04
C ARG A 87 19.10 -5.43 12.37
N LYS A 88 18.14 -5.35 11.43
CA LYS A 88 17.80 -4.10 10.73
C LYS A 88 17.27 -3.02 11.68
N GLY A 89 16.48 -3.40 12.68
CA GLY A 89 16.00 -2.50 13.73
C GLY A 89 17.15 -1.97 14.60
N GLY A 90 18.07 -2.86 14.99
CA GLY A 90 19.25 -2.52 15.77
C GLY A 90 20.19 -1.53 15.06
N THR A 91 20.48 -1.75 13.79
CA THR A 91 21.33 -0.85 12.99
C THR A 91 20.74 0.54 12.86
N ASN A 92 19.41 0.64 12.66
CA ASN A 92 18.72 1.93 12.54
C ASN A 92 18.72 2.70 13.87
N ARG A 93 18.57 1.99 15.00
CA ARG A 93 18.65 2.60 16.34
C ARG A 93 20.07 3.06 16.68
N GLY A 94 21.09 2.27 16.32
CA GLY A 94 22.50 2.61 16.50
C GLY A 94 22.88 3.86 15.70
N LYS A 95 22.48 3.94 14.42
CA LYS A 95 22.74 5.09 13.55
C LYS A 95 22.07 6.38 14.04
N LYS A 96 20.87 6.29 14.61
CA LYS A 96 20.18 7.44 15.21
C LYS A 96 20.90 7.95 16.46
N LYS A 97 21.43 7.03 17.29
CA LYS A 97 22.19 7.37 18.48
C LYS A 97 23.52 8.06 18.12
N SER A 98 24.24 7.54 17.13
CA SER A 98 25.50 8.16 16.67
C SER A 98 25.28 9.55 16.07
N SER A 99 24.17 9.79 15.36
CA SER A 99 23.85 11.12 14.83
C SER A 99 23.40 12.13 15.90
N GLN A 100 22.96 11.67 17.07
CA GLN A 100 22.64 12.55 18.20
C GLN A 100 23.89 12.91 19.00
N THR A 101 24.81 11.96 19.22
CA THR A 101 26.05 12.20 19.97
C THR A 101 27.03 13.12 19.21
N THR A 102 27.08 13.06 17.86
CA THR A 102 27.96 13.94 17.07
C THR A 102 27.52 15.41 17.04
N ASN A 103 26.29 15.73 17.43
CA ASN A 103 25.80 17.12 17.48
C ASN A 103 26.04 17.80 18.84
N GLU A 104 26.45 17.07 19.87
CA GLU A 104 26.73 17.63 21.21
C GLU A 104 28.23 17.91 21.43
N GLU A 105 29.13 17.29 20.66
CA GLU A 105 30.59 17.46 20.79
C GLU A 105 31.17 18.64 19.97
N ASN A 106 30.37 19.33 19.15
CA ASN A 106 30.82 20.47 18.32
C ASN A 106 30.42 21.84 18.89
N ASN A 107 30.19 21.95 20.21
CA ASN A 107 29.73 23.18 20.85
C ASN A 107 30.63 23.66 22.02
N PHE A 108 31.92 23.33 21.97
CA PHE A 108 32.96 23.88 22.84
C PHE A 108 34.16 24.37 22.02
#